data_AF-A0AAW0WXK0-F1
#
_entry.id   AF-A0AAW0WXK0-F1
#
_cell.length_a   1.000
_cell.length_b   1.000
_cell.length_c   1.000
_cell.angle_alpha   90.00
_cell.angle_beta   90.00
_cell.angle_gamma   90.00
#
_symmetry.space_group_name_H-M   'P 1'
#
loop_
_entity.id
_entity.type
_entity.pdbx_description
1 polymer ?
#
loop_
_entity_poly.entity_id
_entity_poly.type
_entity_poly.pdbx_seq_one_letter_code
_entity_poly.pdbx_strand_id
1 'polypeptide(L)'
;MGVSLVRAEGIYQVRGLAVDLRYSFNAELQVVIANLPCNMPDVQIVNKAPLFTQPETNWKSMPFVKSTKAKIECNKTVPVSRWWSILQVNSTTGEPQMDVVVENILSSWNYSQLQIPPLFLDLGVYQLSYWIRLNASKVFPLQRADYTYLKITPSPLRAVIMDGSVFSVSRGYGQSLVLSPQELSVDPDNPSDQNFTVTWWCRQISPIMESYQVNSTTGMTLVYNLQTVPAPRAAQNLTKRGCFGMGAGTLKYSYGDMNLNTSSFYLHDATYEIMVWVVKDTRAANASVQVGVTLQIPPSIVIQCVDVSICYPYNGGILVNPSSRMALVGTCVSQCGKTLALQWTYMDMSGNPANDTCNACDPVNNPVFLTPTTT
;
A
#
# COMPACT_ATOMS: atom_id res chain seq x y z
N MET A 1 2.28 46.02 -58.98
CA MET A 1 1.74 46.73 -57.81
C MET A 1 1.67 45.75 -56.66
N GLY A 2 2.64 45.78 -55.75
CA GLY A 2 2.64 44.95 -54.56
C GLY A 2 1.86 45.64 -53.46
N VAL A 3 0.66 45.15 -53.15
CA VAL A 3 -0.11 45.62 -52.01
C VAL A 3 0.44 44.92 -50.76
N SER A 4 1.29 45.60 -50.01
CA SER A 4 1.64 45.22 -48.64
C SER A 4 0.45 45.55 -47.74
N LEU A 5 -0.44 44.58 -47.54
CA LEU A 5 -1.43 44.63 -46.47
C LEU A 5 -0.73 44.17 -45.19
N VAL A 6 -0.33 45.12 -44.34
CA VAL A 6 -0.13 44.84 -42.92
C VAL A 6 -1.53 44.50 -42.37
N ARG A 7 -1.92 43.23 -42.44
CA ARG A 7 -3.24 42.81 -41.94
C ARG A 7 -3.23 42.80 -40.42
N ALA A 8 -4.30 43.32 -39.84
CA ALA A 8 -4.57 43.22 -38.42
C ALA A 8 -4.63 41.75 -37.97
N GLU A 9 -4.38 41.47 -36.70
CA GLU A 9 -4.59 40.12 -36.17
C GLU A 9 -6.07 39.75 -36.28
N GLY A 10 -6.35 38.51 -36.68
CA GLY A 10 -7.74 38.05 -36.82
C GLY A 10 -7.88 36.67 -37.42
N ILE A 11 -9.12 36.16 -37.37
CA ILE A 11 -9.53 34.94 -38.04
C ILE A 11 -10.11 35.34 -39.39
N TYR A 12 -9.50 34.86 -40.46
CA TYR A 12 -9.90 35.15 -41.84
C TYR A 12 -10.49 33.90 -42.48
N GLN A 13 -11.60 34.05 -43.19
CA GLN A 13 -12.07 33.01 -44.11
C GLN A 13 -11.48 33.27 -45.49
N VAL A 14 -10.65 32.34 -45.96
CA VAL A 14 -10.12 32.32 -47.31
C VAL A 14 -11.04 31.45 -48.16
N ARG A 15 -11.67 32.04 -49.16
CA ARG A 15 -12.51 31.32 -50.12
C ARG A 15 -11.76 31.14 -51.43
N GLY A 16 -11.56 29.90 -51.83
CA GLY A 16 -11.07 29.53 -53.15
C GLY A 16 -12.24 29.14 -54.04
N LEU A 17 -12.37 29.82 -55.18
CA LEU A 17 -13.33 29.47 -56.23
C LEU A 17 -12.57 28.80 -57.38
N ALA A 18 -12.93 27.56 -57.68
CA ALA A 18 -12.49 26.86 -58.88
C ALA A 18 -13.65 26.83 -59.88
N VAL A 19 -13.44 27.34 -61.10
CA VAL A 19 -14.48 27.38 -62.15
C VAL A 19 -13.98 26.65 -63.39
N ASP A 20 -14.85 25.82 -63.97
CA ASP A 20 -14.74 25.26 -65.31
C ASP A 20 -16.00 25.62 -66.13
N LEU A 21 -15.98 25.41 -67.44
CA LEU A 21 -17.06 25.73 -68.39
C LEU A 21 -18.43 25.12 -68.04
N ARG A 22 -18.49 24.17 -67.10
CA ARG A 22 -19.73 23.48 -66.68
C ARG A 22 -20.02 23.55 -65.18
N TYR A 23 -19.04 23.88 -64.34
CA TYR A 23 -19.18 23.80 -62.88
C TYR A 23 -18.36 24.87 -62.16
N SER A 24 -18.83 25.27 -60.97
CA SER A 24 -18.08 26.09 -60.02
C SER A 24 -18.03 25.40 -58.66
N PHE A 25 -16.84 25.28 -58.09
CA PHE A 25 -16.60 24.74 -56.75
C PHE A 25 -16.04 25.82 -55.83
N ASN A 26 -16.64 25.94 -54.65
CA ASN A 26 -16.12 26.80 -53.58
C ASN A 26 -15.49 25.93 -52.50
N ALA A 27 -14.28 26.28 -52.09
CA ALA A 27 -13.63 25.76 -50.90
C ALA A 27 -13.37 26.90 -49.92
N GLU A 28 -13.64 26.69 -48.64
CA GLU A 28 -13.40 27.69 -47.60
C GLU A 28 -12.37 27.15 -46.60
N LEU A 29 -11.37 27.97 -46.26
CA LEU A 29 -10.36 27.67 -45.25
C LEU A 29 -10.30 28.81 -44.24
N GLN A 30 -10.42 28.50 -42.95
CA GLN A 30 -10.15 29.46 -41.90
C GLN A 30 -8.64 29.56 -41.68
N VAL A 31 -8.10 30.78 -41.79
CA VAL A 31 -6.69 31.09 -41.57
C VAL A 31 -6.60 32.11 -40.45
N VAL A 32 -5.79 31.81 -39.44
CA VAL A 32 -5.54 32.72 -38.33
C VAL A 32 -4.23 33.45 -38.57
N ILE A 33 -4.28 34.78 -38.59
CA ILE A 33 -3.11 35.65 -38.64
C ILE A 33 -2.94 36.27 -37.26
N ALA A 34 -1.86 35.94 -36.56
CA ALA A 34 -1.52 36.50 -35.27
C ALA A 34 -0.01 36.68 -35.15
N ASN A 35 0.41 37.74 -34.44
CA ASN A 35 1.79 37.94 -34.06
C ASN A 35 2.03 37.20 -32.74
N LEU A 36 2.67 36.03 -32.82
CA LEU A 36 2.95 35.20 -31.65
C LEU A 36 4.32 35.56 -31.06
N PRO A 37 4.39 36.10 -29.83
CA PRO A 37 5.65 36.31 -29.12
C PRO A 37 6.27 35.01 -28.59
N CYS A 38 5.54 33.89 -28.69
CA CYS A 38 5.89 32.61 -28.09
C CYS A 38 5.78 31.46 -29.09
N ASN A 39 6.64 30.45 -28.91
CA ASN A 39 6.46 29.14 -29.51
C ASN A 39 5.36 28.37 -28.78
N MET A 40 4.80 27.34 -29.43
CA MET A 40 3.91 26.38 -28.77
C MET A 40 4.66 25.75 -27.58
N PRO A 41 4.09 25.74 -26.36
CA PRO A 41 4.78 25.16 -25.21
C PRO A 41 4.97 23.66 -25.37
N ASP A 42 6.13 23.16 -24.95
CA ASP A 42 6.38 21.73 -24.82
C ASP A 42 6.07 21.28 -23.40
N VAL A 43 5.31 20.19 -23.27
CA VAL A 43 4.77 19.68 -22.01
C VAL A 43 4.96 18.18 -21.97
N GLN A 44 5.56 17.69 -20.90
CA GLN A 44 5.83 16.27 -20.71
C GLN A 44 5.58 15.86 -19.27
N ILE A 45 4.79 14.80 -19.07
CA ILE A 45 4.65 14.16 -17.75
C ILE A 45 5.83 13.22 -17.51
N VAL A 46 6.43 13.29 -16.31
CA VAL A 46 7.54 12.43 -15.91
C VAL A 46 7.03 11.01 -15.64
N ASN A 47 7.75 10.00 -16.16
CA ASN A 47 7.39 8.58 -16.04
C ASN A 47 5.97 8.27 -16.55
N LYS A 48 5.60 8.83 -17.71
CA LYS A 48 4.25 8.65 -18.25
C LYS A 48 3.97 7.21 -18.65
N ALA A 49 2.74 6.78 -18.37
CA ALA A 49 2.12 5.56 -18.89
C ALA A 49 1.06 5.97 -19.94
N PRO A 50 1.38 5.90 -21.25
CA PRO A 50 0.52 6.45 -22.29
C PRO A 50 -0.66 5.54 -22.69
N LEU A 51 -0.69 4.29 -22.21
CA LEU A 51 -1.70 3.31 -22.58
C LEU A 51 -2.55 2.93 -21.37
N PHE A 52 -3.88 2.96 -21.53
CA PHE A 52 -4.82 2.56 -20.48
C PHE A 52 -4.74 1.07 -20.14
N THR A 53 -4.21 0.25 -21.05
CA THR A 53 -3.98 -1.20 -20.86
C THR A 53 -2.75 -1.51 -20.03
N GLN A 54 -1.80 -0.57 -19.94
CA GLN A 54 -0.58 -0.68 -19.14
C GLN A 54 -0.42 0.57 -18.26
N PRO A 55 -1.39 0.85 -17.37
CA PRO A 55 -1.34 2.01 -16.51
C PRO A 55 -0.32 1.78 -15.39
N GLU A 56 0.23 2.87 -14.87
CA GLU A 56 0.94 2.80 -13.59
C GLU A 56 -0.03 2.40 -12.48
N THR A 57 0.40 1.63 -11.49
CA THR A 57 -0.47 1.15 -10.41
C THR A 57 -0.11 1.81 -9.09
N ASN A 58 -1.12 2.22 -8.32
CA ASN A 58 -0.95 2.72 -6.96
C ASN A 58 -2.05 2.17 -6.04
N TRP A 59 -1.72 1.94 -4.77
CA TRP A 59 -2.70 1.50 -3.77
C TRP A 59 -3.57 2.68 -3.33
N LYS A 60 -4.86 2.42 -3.11
CA LYS A 60 -5.82 3.46 -2.69
C LYS A 60 -5.42 4.17 -1.38
N SER A 61 -4.81 3.45 -0.44
CA SER A 61 -4.34 4.01 0.84
C SER A 61 -2.98 4.74 0.76
N MET A 62 -2.33 4.76 -0.41
CA MET A 62 -1.02 5.41 -0.56
C MET A 62 -1.13 6.77 -1.27
N PRO A 63 -0.49 7.82 -0.74
CA PRO A 63 -0.37 9.08 -1.44
C PRO A 63 0.62 8.95 -2.61
N PHE A 64 0.46 9.77 -3.63
CA PHE A 64 1.42 9.83 -4.73
C PHE A 64 1.48 11.22 -5.36
N VAL A 65 2.57 11.46 -6.11
CA VAL A 65 2.84 12.74 -6.76
C VAL A 65 3.12 12.51 -8.24
N LYS A 66 2.45 13.29 -9.09
CA LYS A 66 2.76 13.37 -10.52
C LYS A 66 3.43 14.67 -10.87
N SER A 67 4.58 14.57 -11.53
CA SER A 67 5.42 15.72 -11.90
C SER A 67 5.44 15.94 -13.40
N THR A 68 5.58 17.19 -13.81
CA THR A 68 5.70 17.59 -15.21
C THR A 68 6.99 18.35 -15.47
N LYS A 69 7.43 18.32 -16.72
CA LYS A 69 8.44 19.23 -17.29
C LYS A 69 7.76 20.04 -18.38
N ALA A 70 7.96 21.35 -18.34
CA ALA A 70 7.42 22.25 -19.35
C ALA A 70 8.50 23.22 -19.84
N LYS A 71 8.56 23.43 -21.16
CA LYS A 71 9.45 24.39 -21.80
C LYS A 71 8.60 25.47 -22.47
N ILE A 72 8.78 26.71 -22.04
CA ILE A 72 8.09 27.89 -22.58
C ILE A 72 9.16 28.81 -23.16
N GLU A 73 9.08 29.08 -24.45
CA GLU A 73 10.00 29.96 -25.17
C GLU A 73 9.24 31.16 -25.73
N CYS A 74 9.49 32.33 -25.15
CA CYS A 74 8.84 33.57 -25.52
C CYS A 74 9.86 34.71 -25.61
N ASN A 75 9.65 35.63 -26.56
CA ASN A 75 10.43 36.87 -26.68
C ASN A 75 9.94 37.98 -25.73
N LYS A 76 8.78 37.80 -25.09
CA LYS A 76 8.17 38.72 -24.12
C LYS A 76 7.46 37.92 -23.02
N THR A 77 7.25 38.55 -21.87
CA THR A 77 6.46 37.96 -20.78
C THR A 77 5.00 37.83 -21.18
N VAL A 78 4.44 36.63 -21.04
CA VAL A 78 3.01 36.34 -21.31
C VAL A 78 2.37 35.71 -20.07
N PRO A 79 1.08 35.98 -19.80
CA PRO A 79 0.35 35.28 -18.74
C PRO A 79 0.27 33.78 -19.03
N VAL A 80 0.58 32.97 -18.01
CA VAL A 80 0.56 31.51 -18.07
C VAL A 80 -0.46 30.98 -17.07
N SER A 81 -1.35 30.12 -17.55
CA SER A 81 -2.24 29.31 -16.73
C SER A 81 -1.89 27.85 -16.90
N ARG A 82 -1.92 27.10 -15.81
CA ARG A 82 -1.61 25.67 -15.78
C ARG A 82 -2.55 24.97 -14.82
N TRP A 83 -2.96 23.75 -15.16
CA TRP A 83 -3.84 22.98 -14.30
C TRP A 83 -3.80 21.49 -14.63
N TRP A 84 -4.18 20.70 -13.64
CA TRP A 84 -4.45 19.28 -13.79
C TRP A 84 -5.94 19.03 -13.95
N SER A 85 -6.26 17.98 -14.69
CA SER A 85 -7.60 17.40 -14.81
C SER A 85 -7.48 15.89 -14.67
N ILE A 86 -8.46 15.28 -14.02
CA ILE A 86 -8.51 13.83 -13.81
C ILE A 86 -9.84 13.32 -14.35
N LEU A 87 -9.77 12.28 -15.17
CA LEU A 87 -10.91 11.63 -15.78
C LEU A 87 -10.85 10.14 -15.47
N GLN A 88 -11.90 9.59 -14.88
CA GLN A 88 -12.05 8.13 -14.78
C GLN A 88 -12.37 7.57 -16.16
N VAL A 89 -11.67 6.51 -16.53
CA VAL A 89 -11.82 5.82 -17.82
C VAL A 89 -12.21 4.36 -17.60
N ASN A 90 -12.96 3.81 -18.55
CA ASN A 90 -13.32 2.41 -18.54
C ASN A 90 -12.06 1.53 -18.66
N SER A 91 -11.90 0.56 -17.77
CA SER A 91 -10.71 -0.30 -17.72
C SER A 91 -10.51 -1.20 -18.95
N THR A 92 -11.55 -1.40 -19.76
CA THR A 92 -11.54 -2.29 -20.93
C THR A 92 -11.54 -1.52 -22.24
N THR A 93 -12.32 -0.44 -22.34
CA THR A 93 -12.44 0.34 -23.60
C THR A 93 -11.56 1.59 -23.63
N GLY A 94 -11.11 2.08 -22.46
CA GLY A 94 -10.41 3.37 -22.35
C GLY A 94 -11.32 4.58 -22.53
N GLU A 95 -12.63 4.37 -22.67
CA GLU A 95 -13.59 5.45 -22.86
C GLU A 95 -13.78 6.28 -21.58
N PRO A 96 -13.96 7.60 -21.71
CA PRO A 96 -14.21 8.48 -20.58
C PRO A 96 -15.53 8.10 -19.89
N GLN A 97 -15.51 8.01 -18.56
CA GLN A 97 -16.69 7.68 -17.75
C GLN A 97 -17.13 8.87 -16.89
N MET A 98 -16.23 9.40 -16.07
CA MET A 98 -16.59 10.42 -15.07
C MET A 98 -15.43 11.37 -14.81
N ASP A 99 -15.71 12.67 -14.83
CA ASP A 99 -14.76 13.69 -14.41
C ASP A 99 -14.58 13.67 -12.88
N VAL A 100 -13.33 13.67 -12.43
CA VAL A 100 -12.98 13.82 -11.02
C VAL A 100 -12.64 15.28 -10.76
N VAL A 101 -13.44 15.92 -9.92
CA VAL A 101 -13.26 17.34 -9.58
C VAL A 101 -12.03 17.51 -8.70
N VAL A 102 -10.97 18.08 -9.29
CA VAL A 102 -9.72 18.40 -8.58
C VAL A 102 -9.51 19.89 -8.36
N GLU A 103 -10.18 20.73 -9.15
CA GLU A 103 -10.04 22.18 -9.10
C GLU A 103 -10.48 22.70 -7.74
N ASN A 104 -9.58 23.42 -7.06
CA ASN A 104 -9.76 23.96 -5.70
C ASN A 104 -10.02 22.93 -4.59
N ILE A 105 -10.10 21.63 -4.92
CA ILE A 105 -10.15 20.53 -3.96
C ILE A 105 -8.73 20.10 -3.58
N LEU A 106 -7.88 19.86 -4.58
CA LEU A 106 -6.47 19.56 -4.36
C LEU A 106 -5.66 20.85 -4.46
N SER A 107 -5.03 21.30 -3.37
CA SER A 107 -4.25 22.56 -3.37
C SER A 107 -3.17 22.61 -4.48
N SER A 108 -2.67 21.45 -4.91
CA SER A 108 -1.67 21.31 -5.98
C SER A 108 -2.22 21.34 -7.41
N TRP A 109 -3.53 21.49 -7.61
CA TRP A 109 -4.19 21.34 -8.93
C TRP A 109 -3.65 22.28 -10.01
N ASN A 110 -3.14 23.46 -9.65
CA ASN A 110 -2.60 24.49 -10.54
C ASN A 110 -1.06 24.61 -10.48
N TYR A 111 -0.38 23.56 -10.03
CA TYR A 111 1.09 23.47 -9.97
C TYR A 111 1.65 22.46 -10.97
N SER A 112 2.96 22.50 -11.20
CA SER A 112 3.66 21.53 -12.05
C SER A 112 3.72 20.12 -11.45
N GLN A 113 3.40 20.00 -10.16
CA GLN A 113 3.27 18.75 -9.45
C GLN A 113 1.86 18.63 -8.91
N LEU A 114 1.22 17.51 -9.19
CA LEU A 114 -0.07 17.13 -8.61
C LEU A 114 0.18 16.17 -7.45
N GLN A 115 -0.22 16.57 -6.26
CA GLN A 115 -0.18 15.76 -5.05
C GLN A 115 -1.58 15.20 -4.80
N ILE A 116 -1.71 13.88 -4.81
CA ILE A 116 -2.97 13.19 -4.56
C ILE A 116 -2.87 12.51 -3.20
N PRO A 117 -3.69 12.91 -2.21
CA PRO A 117 -3.68 12.32 -0.89
C PRO A 117 -4.28 10.90 -0.91
N PRO A 118 -4.05 10.10 0.15
CA PRO A 118 -4.66 8.78 0.28
C PRO A 118 -6.19 8.86 0.22
N LEU A 119 -6.83 7.80 -0.27
CA LEU A 119 -8.30 7.63 -0.31
C LEU A 119 -9.05 8.67 -1.16
N PHE A 120 -8.36 9.57 -1.86
CA PHE A 120 -9.00 10.58 -2.71
C PHE A 120 -9.64 9.99 -3.97
N LEU A 121 -8.96 9.03 -4.60
CA LEU A 121 -9.46 8.33 -5.78
C LEU A 121 -10.03 6.97 -5.38
N ASP A 122 -11.17 6.62 -5.96
CA ASP A 122 -11.74 5.28 -5.84
C ASP A 122 -10.99 4.24 -6.68
N LEU A 123 -11.39 2.97 -6.55
CA LEU A 123 -10.82 1.90 -7.34
C LEU A 123 -11.21 2.08 -8.81
N GLY A 124 -10.22 2.06 -9.71
CA GLY A 124 -10.47 2.30 -11.13
C GLY A 124 -9.23 2.66 -11.92
N VAL A 125 -9.44 2.98 -13.20
CA VAL A 125 -8.40 3.51 -14.09
C VAL A 125 -8.72 4.97 -14.37
N TYR A 126 -7.71 5.82 -14.33
CA TYR A 126 -7.82 7.26 -14.46
C TYR A 126 -6.82 7.78 -15.49
N GLN A 127 -7.23 8.76 -16.28
CA GLN A 127 -6.39 9.58 -17.11
C GLN A 127 -6.13 10.92 -16.42
N LEU A 128 -4.87 11.17 -16.08
CA LEU A 128 -4.41 12.43 -15.51
C LEU A 128 -3.84 13.27 -16.64
N SER A 129 -4.41 14.45 -16.87
CA SER A 129 -3.96 15.36 -17.94
C SER A 129 -3.50 16.68 -17.35
N TYR A 130 -2.31 17.12 -17.74
CA TYR A 130 -1.75 18.41 -17.35
C TYR A 130 -1.80 19.37 -18.53
N TRP A 131 -2.38 20.54 -18.29
CA TRP A 131 -2.61 21.57 -19.28
C TRP A 131 -1.74 22.79 -18.99
N ILE A 132 -1.21 23.39 -20.06
CA ILE A 132 -0.63 24.73 -20.04
C ILE A 132 -1.31 25.56 -21.11
N ARG A 133 -1.71 26.78 -20.75
CA ARG A 133 -2.29 27.78 -21.64
C ARG A 133 -1.53 29.09 -21.48
N LEU A 134 -0.95 29.56 -22.58
CA LEU A 134 -0.27 30.86 -22.71
C LEU A 134 -1.23 31.83 -23.38
N ASN A 135 -1.46 32.99 -22.76
CA ASN A 135 -2.23 34.06 -23.38
C ASN A 135 -1.31 34.95 -24.23
N ALA A 136 -0.81 34.37 -25.34
CA ALA A 136 0.25 34.97 -26.17
C ALA A 136 -0.30 35.80 -27.36
N SER A 137 -1.58 35.66 -27.71
CA SER A 137 -2.25 36.46 -28.75
C SER A 137 -3.60 36.96 -28.25
N LYS A 138 -4.07 38.08 -28.80
CA LYS A 138 -5.42 38.59 -28.57
C LYS A 138 -6.51 37.78 -29.28
N VAL A 139 -6.13 36.92 -30.23
CA VAL A 139 -7.05 36.16 -31.08
C VAL A 139 -7.26 34.74 -30.55
N PHE A 140 -6.19 34.07 -30.10
CA PHE A 140 -6.26 32.72 -29.55
C PHE A 140 -5.14 32.46 -28.53
N PRO A 141 -5.39 31.65 -27.49
CA PRO A 141 -4.33 31.21 -26.59
C PRO A 141 -3.54 30.04 -27.20
N LEU A 142 -2.25 29.94 -26.87
CA LEU A 142 -1.46 28.74 -27.16
C LEU A 142 -1.69 27.74 -26.02
N GLN A 143 -2.26 26.58 -26.33
CA GLN A 143 -2.59 25.57 -25.33
C GLN A 143 -2.04 24.20 -25.74
N ARG A 144 -1.41 23.51 -24.77
CA ARG A 144 -0.87 22.17 -24.92
C ARG A 144 -1.19 21.36 -23.67
N ALA A 145 -1.33 20.05 -23.84
CA ALA A 145 -1.41 19.10 -22.75
C ALA A 145 -0.60 17.84 -23.04
N ASP A 146 -0.27 17.14 -21.97
CA ASP A 146 0.18 15.75 -21.97
C ASP A 146 -0.63 14.98 -20.93
N TYR A 147 -0.67 13.66 -21.06
CA TYR A 147 -1.49 12.81 -20.19
C TYR A 147 -0.78 11.51 -19.82
N THR A 148 -1.27 10.87 -18.75
CA THR A 148 -0.82 9.57 -18.29
C THR A 148 -1.99 8.79 -17.69
N TYR A 149 -1.93 7.46 -17.77
CA TYR A 149 -2.88 6.57 -17.13
C TYR A 149 -2.37 6.05 -15.79
N LEU A 150 -3.29 5.93 -14.84
CA LEU A 150 -3.06 5.43 -13.49
C LEU A 150 -4.19 4.47 -13.12
N LYS A 151 -3.86 3.35 -12.49
CA LYS A 151 -4.79 2.40 -11.92
C LYS A 151 -4.70 2.42 -10.41
N ILE A 152 -5.81 2.68 -9.76
CA ILE A 152 -5.95 2.60 -8.31
C ILE A 152 -6.43 1.19 -7.96
N THR A 153 -5.64 0.48 -7.17
CA THR A 153 -5.93 -0.89 -6.74
C THR A 153 -6.20 -0.95 -5.23
N PRO A 154 -6.92 -2.00 -4.78
CA PRO A 154 -7.13 -2.22 -3.35
C PRO A 154 -5.80 -2.33 -2.61
N SER A 155 -5.71 -1.73 -1.44
CA SER A 155 -4.54 -1.84 -0.57
C SER A 155 -4.52 -3.21 0.12
N PRO A 156 -3.34 -3.78 0.39
CA PRO A 156 -3.23 -4.99 1.18
C PRO A 156 -3.79 -4.78 2.60
N LEU A 157 -4.49 -5.79 3.12
CA LEU A 157 -4.97 -5.79 4.50
C LEU A 157 -3.78 -5.84 5.47
N ARG A 158 -3.98 -5.31 6.68
CA ARG A 158 -3.00 -5.39 7.77
C ARG A 158 -3.56 -6.28 8.87
N ALA A 159 -3.10 -7.52 8.93
CA ALA A 159 -3.44 -8.44 10.00
C ALA A 159 -2.60 -8.13 11.24
N VAL A 160 -3.24 -8.00 12.40
CA VAL A 160 -2.59 -7.74 13.69
C VAL A 160 -3.25 -8.63 14.73
N ILE A 161 -2.50 -9.44 15.46
CA ILE A 161 -3.07 -10.34 16.49
C ILE A 161 -3.09 -9.68 17.87
N MET A 162 -2.05 -8.89 18.16
CA MET A 162 -1.83 -8.25 19.45
C MET A 162 -1.36 -6.82 19.24
N ASP A 163 -1.70 -5.93 20.18
CA ASP A 163 -1.33 -4.51 20.14
C ASP A 163 0.17 -4.30 19.95
N GLY A 164 0.53 -3.34 19.10
CA GLY A 164 1.94 -3.04 18.80
C GLY A 164 2.58 -4.02 17.81
N SER A 165 1.80 -4.89 17.16
CA SER A 165 2.29 -5.89 16.18
C SER A 165 3.33 -6.84 16.79
N VAL A 166 3.01 -7.37 17.97
CA VAL A 166 3.90 -8.27 18.74
C VAL A 166 4.19 -9.56 17.96
N PHE A 167 5.46 -9.84 17.73
CA PHE A 167 5.89 -11.08 17.09
C PHE A 167 6.06 -12.26 18.06
N SER A 168 6.44 -11.98 19.31
CA SER A 168 6.67 -13.00 20.34
C SER A 168 6.27 -12.51 21.71
N VAL A 169 5.70 -13.41 22.50
CA VAL A 169 5.19 -13.14 23.84
C VAL A 169 5.44 -14.34 24.75
N SER A 170 5.86 -14.07 25.99
CA SER A 170 5.99 -15.10 27.03
C SER A 170 4.88 -14.97 28.08
N ARG A 171 4.33 -16.11 28.50
CA ARG A 171 3.28 -16.20 29.52
C ARG A 171 3.54 -17.39 30.43
N GLY A 172 3.29 -17.20 31.72
CA GLY A 172 3.30 -18.28 32.69
C GLY A 172 2.14 -19.25 32.45
N TYR A 173 2.33 -20.50 32.86
CA TYR A 173 1.31 -21.54 32.77
C TYR A 173 0.07 -21.17 33.60
N GLY A 174 -1.11 -21.18 32.98
CA GLY A 174 -2.38 -20.79 33.61
C GLY A 174 -2.77 -19.32 33.45
N GLN A 175 -1.92 -18.49 32.83
CA GLN A 175 -2.23 -17.08 32.54
C GLN A 175 -3.15 -16.92 31.32
N SER A 176 -3.82 -15.77 31.24
CA SER A 176 -4.59 -15.37 30.06
C SER A 176 -3.67 -14.85 28.96
N LEU A 177 -3.95 -15.26 27.73
CA LEU A 177 -3.43 -14.73 26.49
C LEU A 177 -4.60 -14.19 25.68
N VAL A 178 -4.64 -12.87 25.49
CA VAL A 178 -5.68 -12.18 24.70
C VAL A 178 -5.11 -11.91 23.31
N LEU A 179 -5.83 -12.36 22.29
CA LEU A 179 -5.51 -12.22 20.88
C LEU A 179 -6.74 -11.63 20.21
N SER A 180 -6.64 -10.43 19.65
CA SER A 180 -7.81 -9.69 19.15
C SER A 180 -7.67 -9.26 17.68
N PRO A 181 -7.49 -10.20 16.74
CA PRO A 181 -7.30 -9.81 15.34
C PRO A 181 -8.52 -9.21 14.67
N GLN A 182 -9.73 -9.40 15.19
CA GLN A 182 -10.90 -8.70 14.65
C GLN A 182 -10.82 -7.20 14.92
N GLU A 183 -10.46 -6.84 16.15
CA GLU A 183 -10.44 -5.45 16.62
C GLU A 183 -9.19 -4.71 16.15
N LEU A 184 -8.05 -5.41 16.06
CA LEU A 184 -6.74 -4.79 15.81
C LEU A 184 -6.32 -4.78 14.34
N SER A 185 -6.86 -5.68 13.51
CA SER A 185 -6.55 -5.68 12.09
C SER A 185 -7.17 -4.47 11.39
N VAL A 186 -6.52 -4.00 10.33
CA VAL A 186 -6.90 -2.76 9.64
C VAL A 186 -7.05 -3.02 8.15
N ASP A 187 -8.14 -2.53 7.59
CA ASP A 187 -8.32 -2.33 6.16
C ASP A 187 -7.88 -0.91 5.82
N PRO A 188 -6.72 -0.71 5.15
CA PRO A 188 -6.23 0.64 4.88
C PRO A 188 -7.15 1.45 3.96
N ASP A 189 -8.02 0.79 3.19
CA ASP A 189 -8.97 1.46 2.28
C ASP A 189 -10.25 1.89 3.01
N ASN A 190 -10.57 1.25 4.15
CA ASN A 190 -11.67 1.61 5.01
C ASN A 190 -11.32 1.31 6.49
N PRO A 191 -10.53 2.18 7.15
CA PRO A 191 -9.99 1.90 8.48
C PRO A 191 -11.04 1.74 9.59
N SER A 192 -12.27 2.22 9.36
CA SER A 192 -13.37 2.11 10.34
C SER A 192 -14.11 0.77 10.25
N ASP A 193 -13.91 0.00 9.19
CA ASP A 193 -14.64 -1.22 8.94
C ASP A 193 -13.83 -2.45 9.35
N GLN A 194 -14.18 -2.99 10.52
CA GLN A 194 -13.58 -4.16 11.13
C GLN A 194 -14.27 -5.47 10.74
N ASN A 195 -15.06 -5.51 9.66
CA ASN A 195 -15.73 -6.74 9.23
C ASN A 195 -14.76 -7.70 8.52
N PHE A 196 -13.93 -8.38 9.31
CA PHE A 196 -13.00 -9.41 8.87
C PHE A 196 -13.53 -10.81 9.15
N THR A 197 -13.14 -11.76 8.30
CA THR A 197 -13.24 -13.19 8.60
C THR A 197 -11.88 -13.68 9.07
N VAL A 198 -11.82 -14.16 10.31
CA VAL A 198 -10.57 -14.66 10.91
C VAL A 198 -10.60 -16.18 10.91
N THR A 199 -9.53 -16.79 10.38
CA THR A 199 -9.27 -18.22 10.54
C THR A 199 -7.98 -18.40 11.33
N TRP A 200 -7.95 -19.40 12.21
CA TRP A 200 -6.89 -19.60 13.17
C TRP A 200 -6.14 -20.90 12.91
N TRP A 201 -4.82 -20.88 13.09
CA TRP A 201 -3.95 -22.04 13.06
C TRP A 201 -3.03 -22.04 14.26
N CYS A 202 -2.64 -23.25 14.67
CA CYS A 202 -1.71 -23.40 15.77
C CYS A 202 -0.74 -24.54 15.47
N ARG A 203 0.53 -24.33 15.80
CA ARG A 203 1.59 -25.35 15.76
C ARG A 203 2.56 -25.20 16.92
N GLN A 204 3.32 -26.25 17.18
CA GLN A 204 4.43 -26.21 18.12
C GLN A 204 5.73 -25.84 17.38
N ILE A 205 6.54 -24.94 17.95
CA ILE A 205 7.88 -24.58 17.45
C ILE A 205 8.96 -25.25 18.30
N SER A 206 8.77 -25.33 19.62
CA SER A 206 9.73 -25.90 20.57
C SER A 206 9.02 -26.78 21.60
N PRO A 207 9.61 -27.90 22.06
CA PRO A 207 10.91 -28.48 21.67
C PRO A 207 10.97 -29.07 20.25
N ILE A 208 9.83 -29.29 19.60
CA ILE A 208 9.77 -29.87 18.25
C ILE A 208 9.15 -28.85 17.31
N MET A 209 9.87 -28.52 16.23
CA MET A 209 9.40 -27.59 15.22
C MET A 209 8.50 -28.29 14.20
N GLU A 210 7.20 -28.01 14.29
CA GLU A 210 6.21 -28.46 13.32
C GLU A 210 6.11 -27.48 12.14
N SER A 211 5.64 -27.96 10.99
CA SER A 211 5.40 -27.13 9.81
C SER A 211 3.91 -26.99 9.52
N TYR A 212 3.52 -25.83 8.99
CA TYR A 212 2.19 -25.67 8.42
C TYR A 212 2.11 -26.31 7.04
N GLN A 213 0.98 -26.92 6.71
CA GLN A 213 0.66 -27.28 5.32
C GLN A 213 0.23 -26.02 4.58
N VAL A 214 0.96 -25.68 3.52
CA VAL A 214 0.71 -24.50 2.69
C VAL A 214 0.39 -24.94 1.26
N ASN A 215 -0.47 -24.16 0.60
CA ASN A 215 -0.75 -24.32 -0.82
C ASN A 215 0.47 -23.87 -1.62
N SER A 216 1.01 -24.74 -2.47
CA SER A 216 2.23 -24.45 -3.24
C SER A 216 2.05 -23.35 -4.29
N THR A 217 0.83 -23.06 -4.72
CA THR A 217 0.52 -22.03 -5.72
C THR A 217 0.23 -20.67 -5.07
N THR A 218 -0.52 -20.64 -3.98
CA THR A 218 -0.96 -19.37 -3.35
C THR A 218 -0.14 -18.98 -2.13
N GLY A 219 0.67 -19.89 -1.57
CA GLY A 219 1.37 -19.70 -0.31
C GLY A 219 0.46 -19.66 0.93
N MET A 220 -0.86 -19.81 0.74
CA MET A 220 -1.82 -19.76 1.85
C MET A 220 -1.80 -21.06 2.66
N THR A 221 -1.97 -20.94 3.97
CA THR A 221 -2.10 -22.08 4.86
C THR A 221 -3.38 -22.86 4.54
N LEU A 222 -3.27 -24.18 4.37
CA LEU A 222 -4.41 -25.05 4.11
C LEU A 222 -5.24 -25.26 5.38
N VAL A 223 -6.52 -25.58 5.21
CA VAL A 223 -7.36 -26.08 6.30
C VAL A 223 -7.10 -27.58 6.45
N TYR A 224 -6.54 -28.00 7.59
CA TYR A 224 -6.26 -29.41 7.88
C TYR A 224 -6.24 -29.63 9.39
N ASN A 225 -6.41 -30.90 9.80
CA ASN A 225 -6.33 -31.33 11.19
C ASN A 225 -7.12 -30.41 12.15
N LEU A 226 -8.43 -30.31 11.91
CA LEU A 226 -9.30 -29.39 12.62
C LEU A 226 -9.35 -29.73 14.12
N GLN A 227 -8.83 -28.83 14.96
CA GLN A 227 -8.65 -29.03 16.41
C GLN A 227 -9.47 -28.03 17.22
N THR A 228 -10.06 -28.49 18.32
CA THR A 228 -10.75 -27.64 19.29
C THR A 228 -9.79 -27.15 20.36
N VAL A 229 -9.92 -25.90 20.80
CA VAL A 229 -9.21 -25.42 21.99
C VAL A 229 -9.78 -26.17 23.21
N PRO A 230 -8.98 -26.98 23.92
CA PRO A 230 -9.45 -27.75 25.05
C PRO A 230 -9.67 -26.85 26.26
N ALA A 231 -10.47 -27.32 27.21
CA ALA A 231 -10.59 -26.64 28.49
C ALA A 231 -9.23 -26.56 29.20
N PRO A 232 -9.01 -25.54 30.06
CA PRO A 232 -7.78 -25.42 30.86
C PRO A 232 -7.40 -26.75 31.53
N ARG A 233 -6.13 -27.16 31.40
CA ARG A 233 -5.53 -28.40 31.92
C ARG A 233 -6.02 -29.72 31.30
N ALA A 234 -7.00 -29.70 30.38
CA ALA A 234 -7.52 -30.92 29.77
C ALA A 234 -6.55 -31.57 28.77
N ALA A 235 -5.59 -30.81 28.21
CA ALA A 235 -4.63 -31.32 27.24
C ALA A 235 -3.45 -32.09 27.88
N GLN A 236 -3.20 -31.95 29.18
CA GLN A 236 -1.96 -32.40 29.85
C GLN A 236 -1.67 -33.91 29.72
N ASN A 237 -2.69 -34.73 29.50
CA ASN A 237 -2.56 -36.20 29.42
C ASN A 237 -2.61 -36.75 27.99
N LEU A 238 -2.63 -35.87 26.98
CA LEU A 238 -2.60 -36.30 25.59
C LEU A 238 -1.18 -36.74 25.22
N THR A 239 -1.04 -37.71 24.32
CA THR A 239 0.29 -38.24 23.93
C THR A 239 0.76 -37.73 22.57
N LYS A 240 -0.03 -36.86 21.93
CA LYS A 240 0.26 -36.33 20.59
C LYS A 240 0.87 -34.93 20.68
N ARG A 241 1.53 -34.49 19.60
CA ARG A 241 2.26 -33.21 19.48
C ARG A 241 1.32 -32.01 19.25
N GLY A 242 1.86 -30.83 18.97
CA GLY A 242 1.10 -29.63 18.61
C GLY A 242 0.62 -28.81 19.80
N CYS A 243 -0.16 -27.77 19.52
CA CYS A 243 -0.62 -26.85 20.56
C CYS A 243 -1.46 -27.52 21.64
N PHE A 244 -2.40 -28.36 21.21
CA PHE A 244 -3.42 -28.95 22.07
C PHE A 244 -3.37 -30.47 22.09
N GLY A 245 -2.21 -31.06 21.78
CA GLY A 245 -2.05 -32.51 21.75
C GLY A 245 -2.80 -33.17 20.59
N MET A 246 -2.88 -32.50 19.44
CA MET A 246 -3.52 -33.00 18.21
C MET A 246 -2.63 -32.86 16.95
N GLY A 247 -1.44 -32.28 17.06
CA GLY A 247 -0.56 -31.87 15.97
C GLY A 247 -0.83 -30.44 15.48
N ALA A 248 0.00 -29.94 14.56
CA ALA A 248 -0.26 -28.69 13.86
C ALA A 248 -1.58 -28.76 13.07
N GLY A 249 -2.32 -27.65 13.01
CA GLY A 249 -3.59 -27.64 12.29
C GLY A 249 -4.45 -26.39 12.53
N THR A 250 -5.59 -26.37 11.85
CA THR A 250 -6.59 -25.30 11.94
C THR A 250 -7.40 -25.41 13.23
N LEU A 251 -7.63 -24.30 13.91
CA LEU A 251 -8.49 -24.27 15.08
C LEU A 251 -9.96 -24.17 14.66
N LYS A 252 -10.80 -25.02 15.26
CA LYS A 252 -12.26 -24.96 15.18
C LYS A 252 -12.77 -23.83 16.08
N TYR A 253 -12.43 -22.60 15.71
CA TYR A 253 -12.77 -21.39 16.45
C TYR A 253 -13.28 -20.34 15.47
N SER A 254 -14.54 -19.94 15.65
CA SER A 254 -15.26 -19.05 14.73
C SER A 254 -15.28 -17.59 15.16
N TYR A 255 -14.82 -17.28 16.37
CA TYR A 255 -14.76 -15.90 16.84
C TYR A 255 -13.51 -15.21 16.32
N GLY A 256 -13.68 -13.91 16.06
CA GLY A 256 -12.61 -13.05 15.59
C GLY A 256 -11.55 -12.78 16.65
N ASP A 257 -11.90 -12.83 17.93
CA ASP A 257 -10.99 -12.62 19.05
C ASP A 257 -10.99 -13.84 19.98
N MET A 258 -9.81 -14.14 20.55
CA MET A 258 -9.57 -15.30 21.39
C MET A 258 -8.93 -14.89 22.71
N ASN A 259 -9.58 -15.28 23.82
CA ASN A 259 -8.96 -15.28 25.13
C ASN A 259 -8.61 -16.73 25.51
N LEU A 260 -7.33 -17.06 25.40
CA LEU A 260 -6.79 -18.39 25.64
C LEU A 260 -6.14 -18.45 27.02
N ASN A 261 -6.54 -19.40 27.85
CA ASN A 261 -5.77 -19.73 29.05
C ASN A 261 -4.58 -20.62 28.64
N THR A 262 -3.35 -20.23 28.96
CA THR A 262 -2.15 -20.97 28.58
C THR A 262 -2.08 -22.38 29.19
N SER A 263 -2.85 -22.67 30.24
CA SER A 263 -2.98 -24.04 30.74
C SER A 263 -3.75 -24.99 29.82
N SER A 264 -4.34 -24.48 28.73
CA SER A 264 -4.94 -25.29 27.68
C SER A 264 -3.89 -25.90 26.75
N PHE A 265 -2.68 -25.34 26.69
CA PHE A 265 -1.59 -25.93 25.92
C PHE A 265 -1.18 -27.29 26.49
N TYR A 266 -0.75 -28.18 25.60
CA TYR A 266 -0.32 -29.52 25.95
C TYR A 266 0.92 -29.53 26.85
N LEU A 267 1.92 -28.69 26.56
CA LEU A 267 3.15 -28.54 27.34
C LEU A 267 3.19 -27.17 28.00
N HIS A 268 3.81 -27.13 29.18
CA HIS A 268 3.97 -25.93 30.01
C HIS A 268 5.38 -25.32 29.93
N ASP A 269 6.28 -25.94 29.16
CA ASP A 269 7.64 -25.47 28.89
C ASP A 269 7.93 -25.67 27.39
N ALA A 270 7.25 -24.85 26.58
CA ALA A 270 7.21 -25.00 25.14
C ALA A 270 6.90 -23.66 24.46
N THR A 271 7.29 -23.55 23.19
CA THR A 271 6.94 -22.42 22.34
C THR A 271 5.97 -22.85 21.26
N TYR A 272 4.86 -22.15 21.17
CA TYR A 272 3.82 -22.36 20.16
C TYR A 272 3.79 -21.19 19.19
N GLU A 273 3.26 -21.40 18.00
CA GLU A 273 2.89 -20.32 17.09
C GLU A 273 1.40 -20.37 16.84
N ILE A 274 0.77 -19.21 17.04
CA ILE A 274 -0.60 -18.97 16.65
C ILE A 274 -0.55 -18.07 15.43
N MET A 275 -1.12 -18.55 14.32
CA MET A 275 -1.23 -17.80 13.07
C MET A 275 -2.70 -17.53 12.80
N VAL A 276 -2.98 -16.35 12.24
CA VAL A 276 -4.30 -16.00 11.74
C VAL A 276 -4.23 -15.61 10.29
N TRP A 277 -5.29 -15.93 9.55
CA TRP A 277 -5.60 -15.30 8.28
C TRP A 277 -6.82 -14.42 8.47
N VAL A 278 -6.66 -13.15 8.09
CA VAL A 278 -7.69 -12.11 8.09
C VAL A 278 -8.10 -11.92 6.64
N VAL A 279 -9.35 -12.26 6.33
CA VAL A 279 -9.91 -12.19 4.98
C VAL A 279 -11.02 -11.16 4.93
N LYS A 280 -11.00 -10.32 3.91
CA LYS A 280 -12.05 -9.35 3.62
C LYS A 280 -12.17 -9.16 2.11
N ASP A 281 -13.38 -9.31 1.59
CA ASP A 281 -13.68 -9.32 0.16
C ASP A 281 -12.85 -10.38 -0.58
N THR A 282 -11.96 -9.94 -1.47
CA THR A 282 -11.01 -10.78 -2.21
C THR A 282 -9.59 -10.72 -1.65
N ARG A 283 -9.37 -9.92 -0.59
CA ARG A 283 -8.05 -9.69 0.01
C ARG A 283 -7.87 -10.57 1.24
N ALA A 284 -6.63 -10.97 1.47
CA ALA A 284 -6.24 -11.74 2.63
C ALA A 284 -4.88 -11.26 3.13
N ALA A 285 -4.71 -11.24 4.45
CA ALA A 285 -3.43 -11.03 5.11
C ALA A 285 -3.29 -12.01 6.26
N ASN A 286 -2.07 -12.35 6.61
CA ASN A 286 -1.78 -13.21 7.76
C ASN A 286 -0.90 -12.47 8.78
N ALA A 287 -1.01 -12.94 10.01
CA ALA A 287 -0.11 -12.58 11.09
C ALA A 287 0.18 -13.83 11.91
N SER A 288 1.33 -13.87 12.58
CA SER A 288 1.63 -14.91 13.55
C SER A 288 2.27 -14.32 14.80
N VAL A 289 2.04 -14.99 15.92
CA VAL A 289 2.67 -14.67 17.20
C VAL A 289 3.22 -15.94 17.82
N GLN A 290 4.46 -15.87 18.29
CA GLN A 290 5.09 -16.92 19.06
C GLN A 290 4.73 -16.78 20.53
N VAL A 291 4.23 -17.84 21.14
CA VAL A 291 3.80 -17.89 22.53
C VAL A 291 4.72 -18.85 23.28
N GLY A 292 5.64 -18.29 24.06
CA GLY A 292 6.46 -19.06 25.00
C GLY A 292 5.67 -19.30 26.30
N VAL A 293 5.41 -20.56 26.62
CA VAL A 293 4.74 -20.97 27.86
C VAL A 293 5.79 -21.53 28.81
N THR A 294 5.83 -20.99 30.03
CA THR A 294 6.78 -21.42 31.07
C THR A 294 6.07 -21.71 32.39
N LEU A 295 6.65 -22.54 33.27
CA LEU A 295 6.08 -22.85 34.59
C LEU A 295 6.07 -21.65 35.54
N GLN A 296 7.11 -20.82 35.45
CA GLN A 296 7.19 -19.58 36.20
C GLN A 296 6.41 -18.48 35.48
N ILE A 297 6.02 -17.43 36.18
CA ILE A 297 5.37 -16.27 35.56
C ILE A 297 6.49 -15.30 35.14
N PRO A 298 6.88 -15.23 33.85
CA PRO A 298 7.94 -14.34 33.43
C PRO A 298 7.44 -12.89 33.35
N PRO A 299 8.32 -11.89 33.45
CA PRO A 299 8.01 -10.54 33.01
C PRO A 299 7.59 -10.59 31.53
N SER A 300 6.45 -9.97 31.23
CA SER A 300 5.95 -9.88 29.86
C SER A 300 6.49 -8.62 29.22
N ILE A 301 7.38 -8.79 28.25
CA ILE A 301 7.88 -7.71 27.41
C ILE A 301 7.21 -7.77 26.04
N VAL A 302 6.92 -6.61 25.48
CA VAL A 302 6.44 -6.44 24.10
C VAL A 302 7.44 -5.58 23.36
N ILE A 303 7.72 -5.98 22.12
CA ILE A 303 8.64 -5.30 21.21
C ILE A 303 7.79 -4.63 20.15
N GLN A 304 7.93 -3.32 20.01
CA GLN A 304 7.18 -2.55 19.02
C GLN A 304 8.06 -1.49 18.38
N CYS A 305 7.66 -1.00 17.21
CA CYS A 305 8.30 0.16 16.59
C CYS A 305 7.91 1.44 17.33
N VAL A 306 8.88 2.34 17.52
CA VAL A 306 8.65 3.67 18.12
C VAL A 306 7.73 4.50 17.22
N ASP A 307 7.93 4.40 15.90
CA ASP A 307 7.06 5.01 14.91
C ASP A 307 6.35 3.90 14.13
N VAL A 308 5.03 3.84 14.27
CA VAL A 308 4.19 2.86 13.58
C VAL A 308 4.10 3.12 12.07
N SER A 309 4.42 4.32 11.59
CA SER A 309 4.34 4.67 10.17
C SER A 309 5.50 4.12 9.33
N ILE A 310 6.60 3.69 9.98
CA ILE A 310 7.77 3.09 9.31
C ILE A 310 7.76 1.55 9.35
N CYS A 311 6.83 0.96 10.11
CA CYS A 311 6.73 -0.48 10.34
C CYS A 311 5.42 -1.02 9.80
N TYR A 312 5.47 -1.55 8.59
CA TYR A 312 4.32 -2.08 7.90
C TYR A 312 4.21 -3.58 8.20
N PRO A 313 3.17 -4.09 8.86
CA PRO A 313 3.00 -5.53 9.01
C PRO A 313 2.94 -6.18 7.62
N TYR A 314 3.80 -7.17 7.39
CA TYR A 314 3.94 -7.84 6.10
C TYR A 314 4.26 -9.31 6.31
N ASN A 315 3.38 -10.17 5.81
CA ASN A 315 3.47 -11.63 5.73
C ASN A 315 4.49 -12.29 6.69
N GLY A 316 4.08 -12.49 7.96
CA GLY A 316 4.92 -13.15 8.97
C GLY A 316 5.99 -12.26 9.63
N GLY A 317 5.96 -10.94 9.40
CA GLY A 317 6.89 -10.00 10.03
C GLY A 317 6.49 -8.53 9.83
N ILE A 318 7.49 -7.65 9.91
CA ILE A 318 7.34 -6.20 9.72
C ILE A 318 8.25 -5.79 8.55
N LEU A 319 7.66 -5.20 7.51
CA LEU A 319 8.35 -4.55 6.42
C LEU A 319 8.76 -3.13 6.84
N VAL A 320 10.05 -2.84 6.65
CA VAL A 320 10.65 -1.56 7.01
C VAL A 320 11.35 -1.00 5.78
N ASN A 321 11.19 0.29 5.53
CA ASN A 321 11.91 0.96 4.44
C ASN A 321 13.41 1.07 4.81
N PRO A 322 14.33 0.51 4.01
CA PRO A 322 15.76 0.49 4.34
C PRO A 322 16.41 1.88 4.38
N SER A 323 15.80 2.88 3.75
CA SER A 323 16.26 4.29 3.84
C SER A 323 15.75 5.02 5.08
N SER A 324 14.85 4.40 5.86
CA SER A 324 14.29 4.96 7.08
C SER A 324 15.03 4.42 8.30
N ARG A 325 15.34 5.29 9.28
CA ARG A 325 15.89 4.84 10.56
C ARG A 325 14.76 4.22 11.39
N MET A 326 14.88 2.95 11.72
CA MET A 326 13.95 2.27 12.62
C MET A 326 14.43 2.36 14.06
N ALA A 327 13.52 2.72 14.97
CA ALA A 327 13.71 2.60 16.40
C ALA A 327 12.69 1.61 16.95
N LEU A 328 13.16 0.70 17.81
CA LEU A 328 12.33 -0.25 18.52
C LEU A 328 12.28 0.14 19.99
N VAL A 329 11.14 -0.10 20.62
CA VAL A 329 10.96 0.05 22.06
C VAL A 329 10.47 -1.27 22.63
N GLY A 330 11.15 -1.73 23.67
CA GLY A 330 10.66 -2.81 24.52
C GLY A 330 9.89 -2.22 25.68
N THR A 331 8.59 -2.48 25.72
CA THR A 331 7.74 -2.09 26.85
C THR A 331 7.42 -3.32 27.68
N CYS A 332 7.66 -3.23 28.98
CA CYS A 332 7.08 -4.21 29.87
C CYS A 332 5.57 -3.98 30.00
N VAL A 333 4.80 -5.05 29.82
CA VAL A 333 3.35 -5.04 29.95
C VAL A 333 2.89 -5.69 31.25
N SER A 334 3.62 -6.67 31.80
CA SER A 334 3.23 -7.31 33.06
C SER A 334 4.39 -7.92 33.84
N GLN A 335 4.24 -8.01 35.17
CA GLN A 335 5.12 -8.77 36.07
C GLN A 335 6.59 -8.34 36.01
N CYS A 336 6.84 -7.06 35.77
CA CYS A 336 8.19 -6.53 35.76
C CYS A 336 8.60 -6.02 37.12
N GLY A 337 9.77 -6.47 37.56
CA GLY A 337 10.47 -5.90 38.69
C GLY A 337 10.86 -4.43 38.42
N LYS A 338 11.42 -3.79 39.45
CA LYS A 338 11.83 -2.37 39.39
C LYS A 338 13.02 -2.11 38.46
N THR A 339 13.74 -3.15 38.05
CA THR A 339 14.92 -3.05 37.19
C THR A 339 14.85 -4.15 36.13
N LEU A 340 14.65 -3.76 34.87
CA LEU A 340 14.73 -4.66 33.72
C LEU A 340 15.98 -4.30 32.91
N ALA A 341 16.81 -5.29 32.60
CA ALA A 341 17.81 -5.15 31.56
C ALA A 341 17.24 -5.76 30.28
N LEU A 342 17.12 -4.96 29.22
CA LEU A 342 16.69 -5.42 27.90
C LEU A 342 17.94 -5.53 27.03
N GLN A 343 18.17 -6.72 26.48
CA GLN A 343 19.21 -6.97 25.49
C GLN A 343 18.56 -7.46 24.21
N TRP A 344 19.06 -6.97 23.08
CA TRP A 344 18.52 -7.23 21.76
C TRP A 344 19.61 -7.78 20.87
N THR A 345 19.27 -8.78 20.08
CA THR A 345 20.11 -9.34 19.03
C THR A 345 19.31 -9.33 17.73
N TYR A 346 19.92 -8.82 16.67
CA TYR A 346 19.35 -8.82 15.33
C TYR A 346 19.95 -9.98 14.56
N MET A 347 19.12 -10.82 13.94
CA MET A 347 19.56 -12.01 13.22
C MET A 347 19.06 -12.02 11.78
N ASP A 348 19.84 -12.61 10.87
CA ASP A 348 19.39 -12.91 9.52
C ASP A 348 18.49 -14.17 9.51
N MET A 349 17.90 -14.48 8.35
CA MET A 349 17.07 -15.68 8.17
C MET A 349 17.81 -17.01 8.44
N SER A 350 19.14 -17.00 8.51
CA SER A 350 19.98 -18.17 8.79
C SER A 350 20.37 -18.26 10.27
N GLY A 351 19.90 -17.32 11.11
CA GLY A 351 20.22 -17.27 12.53
C GLY A 351 21.58 -16.67 12.85
N ASN A 352 22.26 -16.04 11.89
CA ASN A 352 23.51 -15.33 12.16
C ASN A 352 23.21 -13.90 12.63
N PRO A 353 24.03 -13.31 13.52
CA PRO A 353 23.92 -11.90 13.87
C PRO A 353 24.03 -11.02 12.61
N ALA A 354 23.03 -10.17 12.35
CA ALA A 354 23.02 -9.31 11.18
C ALA A 354 24.03 -8.16 11.34
N ASN A 355 25.22 -8.23 10.74
CA ASN A 355 26.23 -7.18 10.91
C ASN A 355 25.72 -5.78 10.48
N ASP A 356 26.01 -4.78 11.31
CA ASP A 356 25.44 -3.41 11.32
C ASP A 356 25.93 -2.48 10.18
N THR A 357 26.11 -3.01 8.97
CA THR A 357 26.43 -2.21 7.79
C THR A 357 25.76 -2.77 6.54
N CYS A 358 24.54 -2.33 6.22
CA CYS A 358 23.95 -2.58 4.90
C CYS A 358 23.89 -1.29 4.08
N ASN A 359 24.88 -1.08 3.20
CA ASN A 359 24.91 0.06 2.26
C ASN A 359 24.01 -0.14 1.01
N ALA A 360 23.34 -1.30 0.88
CA ALA A 360 22.39 -1.58 -0.19
C ALA A 360 21.55 -2.84 0.14
N CYS A 361 20.49 -2.71 0.94
CA CYS A 361 19.55 -3.80 1.18
C CYS A 361 18.28 -3.58 0.36
N ASP A 362 17.98 -4.54 -0.53
CA ASP A 362 16.69 -4.67 -1.21
C ASP A 362 15.68 -5.33 -0.23
N PRO A 363 14.63 -4.61 0.21
CA PRO A 363 13.70 -5.08 1.23
C PRO A 363 12.77 -6.20 0.74
N VAL A 364 12.72 -6.46 -0.57
CA VAL A 364 11.87 -7.52 -1.15
C VAL A 364 12.53 -8.89 -1.03
N ASN A 365 13.86 -8.95 -1.09
CA ASN A 365 14.61 -10.20 -1.18
C ASN A 365 15.30 -10.61 0.13
N ASN A 366 15.49 -9.70 1.09
CA ASN A 366 16.15 -9.98 2.38
C ASN A 366 15.37 -9.36 3.58
N PRO A 367 14.25 -9.94 4.00
CA PRO A 367 13.57 -9.53 5.22
C PRO A 367 14.44 -9.83 6.46
N VAL A 368 14.53 -8.87 7.38
CA VAL A 368 15.24 -9.02 8.66
C VAL A 368 14.23 -9.47 9.72
N PHE A 369 14.54 -10.55 10.43
CA PHE A 369 13.68 -11.08 11.50
C PHE A 369 14.29 -10.77 12.86
N LEU A 370 13.46 -10.28 13.78
CA LEU A 370 13.86 -10.03 15.16
C LEU A 370 13.40 -11.22 16.00
N THR A 371 14.33 -12.06 16.42
CA THR A 371 14.06 -13.17 17.33
C THR A 371 14.62 -12.86 18.71
N PRO A 372 13.82 -12.92 19.78
CA PRO A 372 14.35 -12.84 21.13
C PRO A 372 15.13 -14.12 21.44
N THR A 373 16.42 -14.00 21.75
CA THR A 373 17.21 -15.08 22.36
C THR A 373 17.25 -14.95 23.87
N THR A 374 16.95 -16.03 24.57
CA THR A 374 17.17 -16.19 26.02
C THR A 374 18.62 -16.60 26.27
N THR A 375 19.33 -15.87 27.13
CA THR A 375 20.53 -16.36 27.83
C THR A 375 20.22 -16.68 29.27
#